data_AF-A0A4U8UXI2-F1
#
_entry.id   AF-A0A4U8UXI2-F1
#
_cell.length_a   1.000
_cell.length_b   1.000
_cell.length_c   1.000
_cell.angle_alpha   90.00
_cell.angle_beta   90.00
_cell.angle_gamma   90.00
#
_symmetry.space_group_name_H-M   'P 1'
#
loop_
_entity.id
_entity.type
_entity.pdbx_description
1 polymer ?
#
loop_
_entity_poly.entity_id
_entity_poly.type
_entity_poly.pdbx_seq_one_letter_code
_entity_poly.pdbx_strand_id
1 'polypeptide(L)'
;MEEEPLNLKRYHGDTTLAAGGDEAEQLQTARNNNYQSDDVSRFFDSRDYRCCFNIFHAKIGTFIFCTLVFHEIVLGGLYLTTKFLPLFPKCPIYAIMAMVCRFIQLPTVVVLYLGLWQHKPNYLIPFAISQTVCGTFADLSTLYTMIDDLSAAKSKVLLFDDMVANLLVMATLYVVILIALLWVVRRCRIYFQARQKHEEQRRRVKEEERAAVSAARAALNGNESLI
;
A
#
# COMPACT_ATOMS: atom_id res chain seq x y z
N MET A 1 11.79 20.52 15.49
CA MET A 1 12.80 21.04 14.55
C MET A 1 14.08 20.27 14.83
N GLU A 2 14.93 20.08 13.82
CA GLU A 2 16.12 19.19 13.76
C GLU A 2 15.76 17.77 13.29
N GLU A 3 15.66 17.52 11.98
CA GLU A 3 16.72 17.37 10.95
C GLU A 3 17.66 16.17 11.19
N GLU A 4 17.50 15.17 10.32
CA GLU A 4 18.46 14.09 10.07
C GLU A 4 19.74 14.67 9.42
N PRO A 5 20.86 13.94 9.46
CA PRO A 5 21.29 13.44 8.15
C PRO A 5 21.83 12.01 8.14
N LEU A 6 21.49 11.36 7.03
CA LEU A 6 22.17 10.20 6.41
C LEU A 6 23.69 10.24 6.55
N ASN A 7 24.31 9.08 6.77
CA ASN A 7 25.55 8.77 6.06
C ASN A 7 25.76 7.27 5.78
N LEU A 8 25.86 6.98 4.49
CA LEU A 8 26.29 5.73 3.89
C LEU A 8 27.70 5.34 4.41
N LYS A 9 27.86 4.17 5.02
CA LYS A 9 29.18 3.53 5.07
C LYS A 9 29.43 2.73 3.80
N ARG A 10 29.97 3.45 2.82
CA ARG A 10 30.74 2.92 1.69
C ARG A 10 32.09 2.47 2.25
N TYR A 11 32.27 1.18 2.55
CA TYR A 11 33.59 0.67 2.88
C TYR A 11 34.38 0.47 1.58
N HIS A 12 35.15 1.51 1.22
CA HIS A 12 36.37 1.36 0.44
C HIS A 12 37.42 0.68 1.33
N GLY A 13 38.13 -0.29 0.76
CA GLY A 13 39.22 -0.98 1.43
C GLY A 13 40.38 -0.05 1.70
N ASP A 14 41.11 -0.36 2.77
CA ASP A 14 42.52 -0.06 2.83
C ASP A 14 43.26 -1.26 3.40
N THR A 15 44.22 -1.71 2.61
CA THR A 15 45.00 -2.92 2.80
C THR A 15 46.31 -2.53 3.43
N THR A 16 46.55 -2.95 4.67
CA THR A 16 47.92 -3.08 5.17
C THR A 16 47.97 -4.23 6.16
N LEU A 17 48.51 -5.37 5.71
CA LEU A 17 49.76 -5.96 6.24
C LEU A 17 49.98 -7.33 5.60
N ALA A 18 51.22 -7.55 5.20
CA ALA A 18 51.69 -8.73 4.50
C ALA A 18 51.75 -9.96 5.43
N ALA A 19 51.07 -11.05 5.05
CA ALA A 19 51.44 -12.44 5.34
C ALA A 19 50.56 -13.39 4.50
N GLY A 20 51.18 -14.36 3.82
CA GLY A 20 50.51 -15.58 3.33
C GLY A 20 49.80 -15.50 1.96
N GLY A 21 50.52 -15.80 0.88
CA GLY A 21 49.94 -15.94 -0.47
C GLY A 21 48.83 -17.01 -0.57
N ASP A 22 48.88 -18.03 0.28
CA ASP A 22 47.90 -19.13 0.26
C ASP A 22 46.58 -18.77 0.98
N GLU A 23 46.61 -17.91 2.01
CA GLU A 23 45.39 -17.44 2.69
C GLU A 23 44.62 -16.43 1.84
N ALA A 24 45.32 -15.58 1.08
CA ALA A 24 44.70 -14.64 0.16
C ALA A 24 43.96 -15.36 -0.99
N GLU A 25 44.54 -16.44 -1.53
CA GLU A 25 43.92 -17.24 -2.59
C GLU A 25 42.72 -18.05 -2.06
N GLN A 26 42.79 -18.57 -0.83
CA GLN A 26 41.66 -19.23 -0.17
C GLN A 26 40.55 -18.23 0.20
N LEU A 27 40.87 -17.03 0.67
CA LEU A 27 39.90 -15.96 0.92
C LEU A 27 39.25 -15.46 -0.37
N GLN A 28 40.00 -15.41 -1.47
CA GLN A 28 39.49 -15.01 -2.78
C GLN A 28 38.63 -16.11 -3.42
N THR A 29 38.96 -17.38 -3.20
CA THR A 29 38.15 -18.53 -3.61
C THR A 29 36.88 -18.65 -2.75
N ALA A 30 36.95 -18.42 -1.44
CA ALA A 30 35.80 -18.34 -0.55
C ALA A 30 34.90 -17.12 -0.86
N ARG A 31 35.49 -16.01 -1.31
CA ARG A 31 34.77 -14.82 -1.80
C ARG A 31 34.08 -15.10 -3.13
N ASN A 32 34.73 -15.78 -4.07
CA ASN A 32 34.14 -16.16 -5.35
C ASN A 32 33.03 -17.21 -5.19
N ASN A 33 33.20 -18.17 -4.28
CA ASN A 33 32.17 -19.16 -3.96
C ASN A 33 30.95 -18.53 -3.25
N ASN A 34 31.16 -17.52 -2.39
CA ASN A 34 30.05 -16.72 -1.84
C ASN A 34 29.36 -15.88 -2.92
N TYR A 35 30.10 -15.31 -3.86
CA TYR A 35 29.55 -14.54 -4.99
C TYR A 35 28.71 -15.41 -5.94
N GLN A 36 28.99 -16.71 -6.01
CA GLN A 36 28.22 -17.66 -6.81
C GLN A 36 26.99 -18.24 -6.06
N SER A 37 26.96 -18.12 -4.73
CA SER A 37 25.75 -18.37 -3.93
C SER A 37 24.75 -17.20 -3.95
N ASP A 38 25.18 -16.01 -4.39
CA ASP A 38 24.33 -14.83 -4.54
C ASP A 38 23.39 -14.90 -5.75
N ASP A 39 23.55 -15.86 -6.68
CA ASP A 39 22.66 -15.99 -7.84
C ASP A 39 21.27 -16.57 -7.48
N VAL A 40 21.12 -17.10 -6.26
CA VAL A 40 19.82 -17.47 -5.66
C VAL A 40 19.11 -16.22 -5.08
N SER A 41 19.83 -15.11 -4.95
CA SER A 41 19.30 -13.83 -4.47
C SER A 41 18.91 -12.91 -5.63
N ARG A 42 18.01 -13.34 -6.52
CA ARG A 42 17.23 -12.35 -7.29
C ARG A 42 16.36 -11.56 -6.30
N PHE A 43 17.01 -10.53 -5.77
CA PHE A 43 16.58 -9.58 -4.78
C PHE A 43 15.14 -9.15 -5.08
N PHE A 44 14.24 -9.31 -4.11
CA PHE A 44 13.06 -8.48 -4.06
C PHE A 44 13.51 -7.03 -3.91
N ASP A 45 13.68 -6.31 -5.03
CA ASP A 45 13.89 -4.88 -4.98
C ASP A 45 12.54 -4.20 -4.76
N SER A 46 12.33 -3.71 -3.54
CA SER A 46 11.17 -2.87 -3.20
C SER A 46 11.03 -1.64 -4.12
N ARG A 47 12.11 -1.24 -4.82
CA ARG A 47 12.11 -0.15 -5.81
C ARG A 47 11.33 -0.48 -7.08
N ASP A 48 11.20 -1.75 -7.46
CA ASP A 48 10.41 -2.18 -8.63
C ASP A 48 8.89 -2.06 -8.42
N TYR A 49 8.48 -1.86 -7.16
CA TYR A 49 7.08 -1.79 -6.75
C TYR A 49 6.62 -0.41 -6.31
N ARG A 50 7.22 0.63 -6.89
CA ARG A 50 6.73 2.00 -6.75
C ARG A 50 5.45 2.21 -7.59
N CYS A 51 4.58 3.09 -7.11
CA CYS A 51 3.39 3.60 -7.79
C CYS A 51 3.64 5.04 -8.24
N CYS A 52 2.88 5.50 -9.24
CA CYS A 52 2.94 6.88 -9.76
C CYS A 52 4.36 7.27 -10.23
N PHE A 53 4.81 6.74 -11.38
CA PHE A 53 6.08 7.14 -12.03
C PHE A 53 7.36 6.93 -11.20
N ASN A 54 7.45 5.85 -10.41
CA ASN A 54 8.58 5.60 -9.51
C ASN A 54 8.81 6.64 -8.41
N ILE A 55 7.82 7.51 -8.13
CA ILE A 55 7.94 8.58 -7.14
C ILE A 55 7.56 8.07 -5.74
N PHE A 56 6.45 7.36 -5.60
CA PHE A 56 5.96 6.92 -4.29
C PHE A 56 6.00 5.41 -4.14
N HIS A 57 6.48 4.93 -2.99
CA HIS A 57 6.38 3.52 -2.63
C HIS A 57 4.89 3.13 -2.56
N ALA A 58 4.48 1.98 -3.13
CA ALA A 58 3.06 1.61 -3.28
C ALA A 58 2.27 1.72 -1.96
N LYS A 59 2.89 1.30 -0.85
CA LYS A 59 2.31 1.44 0.50
C LYS A 59 1.98 2.89 0.89
N ILE A 60 2.89 3.83 0.61
CA ILE A 60 2.72 5.25 0.95
C ILE A 60 1.62 5.84 0.09
N GLY A 61 1.63 5.55 -1.22
CA GLY A 61 0.57 6.00 -2.12
C GLY A 61 -0.81 5.50 -1.68
N THR A 62 -0.94 4.20 -1.37
CA THR A 62 -2.22 3.66 -0.88
C THR A 62 -2.63 4.24 0.47
N PHE A 63 -1.69 4.54 1.35
CA PHE A 63 -1.99 5.21 2.63
C PHE A 63 -2.57 6.61 2.40
N ILE A 64 -1.93 7.44 1.56
CA ILE A 64 -2.40 8.79 1.22
C ILE A 64 -3.81 8.73 0.61
N PHE A 65 -4.01 7.88 -0.40
CA PHE A 65 -5.32 7.73 -1.04
C PHE A 65 -6.39 7.26 -0.06
N CYS A 66 -6.06 6.32 0.83
CA CYS A 66 -6.97 5.87 1.87
C CYS A 66 -7.34 7.00 2.83
N THR A 67 -6.36 7.82 3.24
CA THR A 67 -6.62 8.98 4.08
C THR A 67 -7.54 9.97 3.37
N LEU A 68 -7.35 10.25 2.08
CA LEU A 68 -8.25 11.12 1.32
C LEU A 68 -9.68 10.56 1.25
N VAL A 69 -9.84 9.26 1.00
CA VAL A 69 -11.15 8.60 1.03
C VAL A 69 -11.78 8.66 2.42
N PHE A 70 -11.00 8.50 3.49
CA PHE A 70 -11.52 8.66 4.84
C PHE A 70 -12.05 10.08 5.09
N HIS A 71 -11.31 11.11 4.64
CA HIS A 71 -11.78 12.49 4.73
C HIS A 71 -13.06 12.71 3.91
N GLU A 72 -13.12 12.16 2.69
CA GLU A 72 -14.30 12.19 1.85
C GLU A 72 -15.51 11.57 2.58
N ILE A 73 -15.36 10.36 3.15
CA ILE A 73 -16.42 9.66 3.90
C ILE A 73 -16.96 10.53 5.04
N VAL A 74 -16.06 11.08 5.86
CA VAL A 74 -16.41 11.89 7.03
C VAL A 74 -17.04 13.21 6.63
N LEU A 75 -16.43 13.96 5.71
CA LEU A 75 -16.92 15.27 5.28
C LEU A 75 -18.26 15.17 4.57
N GLY A 76 -18.43 14.20 3.66
CA GLY A 76 -19.71 13.98 2.99
C GLY A 76 -20.79 13.50 3.96
N GLY A 77 -20.43 12.68 4.95
CA GLY A 77 -21.36 12.26 6.01
C GLY A 77 -21.81 13.44 6.88
N LEU A 78 -20.87 14.31 7.27
CA LEU A 78 -21.17 15.53 8.02
C LEU A 78 -22.06 16.48 7.20
N TYR A 79 -21.72 16.71 5.93
CA TYR A 79 -22.53 17.55 5.04
C TYR A 79 -23.97 17.05 4.93
N LEU A 80 -24.17 15.77 4.59
CA LEU A 80 -25.52 15.18 4.51
C LEU A 80 -26.27 15.24 5.84
N THR A 81 -25.57 15.01 6.96
CA THR A 81 -26.18 15.12 8.30
C THR A 81 -26.62 16.55 8.57
N THR A 82 -25.77 17.55 8.37
CA THR A 82 -26.12 18.96 8.61
C THR A 82 -27.29 19.43 7.74
N LYS A 83 -27.38 18.94 6.50
CA LYS A 83 -28.43 19.32 5.57
C LYS A 83 -29.77 18.64 5.89
N PHE A 84 -29.76 17.34 6.17
CA PHE A 84 -30.98 16.53 6.23
C PHE A 84 -31.44 16.13 7.63
N LEU A 85 -30.58 16.23 8.66
CA LEU A 85 -30.98 15.98 10.04
C LEU A 85 -32.14 16.89 10.52
N PRO A 86 -32.16 18.21 10.19
CA PRO A 86 -33.27 19.09 10.55
C PRO A 86 -34.59 18.75 9.84
N LEU A 87 -34.53 17.96 8.76
CA LEU A 87 -35.68 17.63 7.92
C LEU A 87 -36.33 16.29 8.31
N PHE A 88 -35.84 15.59 9.34
CA PHE A 88 -36.48 14.36 9.80
C PHE A 88 -37.90 14.64 10.33
N PRO A 89 -38.93 13.86 9.91
CA PRO A 89 -38.88 12.60 9.14
C PRO A 89 -39.00 12.75 7.60
N LYS A 90 -39.10 13.95 7.05
CA LYS A 90 -39.26 14.22 5.61
C LYS A 90 -37.95 14.10 4.80
N CYS A 91 -36.95 13.41 5.33
CA CYS A 91 -35.66 13.23 4.67
C CYS A 91 -35.82 12.39 3.40
N PRO A 92 -35.26 12.80 2.25
CA PRO A 92 -35.36 12.03 1.02
C PRO A 92 -34.63 10.69 1.15
N ILE A 93 -35.22 9.63 0.57
CA ILE A 93 -34.71 8.25 0.68
C ILE A 93 -33.25 8.13 0.20
N TYR A 94 -32.88 8.83 -0.89
CA TYR A 94 -31.52 8.79 -1.40
C TYR A 94 -30.48 9.30 -0.39
N ALA A 95 -30.84 10.29 0.43
CA ALA A 95 -29.93 10.84 1.45
C ALA A 95 -29.75 9.84 2.60
N ILE A 96 -30.82 9.15 3.01
CA ILE A 96 -30.73 8.07 3.99
C ILE A 96 -29.85 6.93 3.45
N MET A 97 -30.04 6.53 2.20
CA MET A 97 -29.23 5.50 1.56
C MET A 97 -27.76 5.92 1.44
N ALA A 98 -27.47 7.17 1.09
CA ALA A 98 -26.10 7.68 1.02
C ALA A 98 -25.41 7.66 2.39
N MET A 99 -26.13 8.02 3.46
CA MET A 99 -25.63 7.90 4.83
C MET A 99 -25.32 6.45 5.22
N VAL A 100 -26.23 5.52 4.92
CA VAL A 100 -26.02 4.08 5.18
C VAL A 100 -24.78 3.57 4.42
N CYS A 101 -24.61 3.95 3.16
CA CYS A 101 -23.43 3.60 2.37
C CYS A 101 -22.13 4.10 3.02
N ARG A 102 -22.11 5.35 3.53
CA ARG A 102 -20.95 5.90 4.25
C ARG A 102 -20.64 5.12 5.53
N PHE A 103 -21.66 4.72 6.29
CA PHE A 103 -21.46 3.86 7.46
C PHE A 103 -20.86 2.50 7.11
N ILE A 104 -21.28 1.90 5.98
CA ILE A 104 -20.72 0.63 5.49
C ILE A 104 -19.26 0.80 5.04
N GLN A 105 -18.90 1.95 4.46
CA GLN A 105 -17.53 2.22 4.01
C GLN A 105 -16.53 2.29 5.18
N LEU A 106 -16.91 2.84 6.34
CA LEU A 106 -16.02 3.04 7.49
C LEU A 106 -15.31 1.74 7.95
N PRO A 107 -16.01 0.61 8.22
CA PRO A 107 -15.34 -0.65 8.53
C PRO A 107 -14.37 -1.11 7.44
N THR A 108 -14.69 -0.90 6.17
CA THR A 108 -13.81 -1.35 5.08
C THR A 108 -12.53 -0.51 4.97
N VAL A 109 -12.59 0.78 5.31
CA VAL A 109 -11.40 1.64 5.48
C VAL A 109 -10.52 1.12 6.61
N VAL A 110 -11.10 0.74 7.76
CA VAL A 110 -10.34 0.14 8.88
C VAL A 110 -9.68 -1.16 8.45
N VAL A 111 -10.40 -2.05 7.74
CA VAL A 111 -9.84 -3.30 7.20
C VAL A 111 -8.69 -3.03 6.24
N LEU A 112 -8.77 -1.98 5.41
CA LEU A 112 -7.68 -1.58 4.54
C LEU A 112 -6.44 -1.17 5.35
N TYR A 113 -6.59 -0.31 6.36
CA TYR A 113 -5.47 0.09 7.22
C TYR A 113 -4.82 -1.12 7.90
N LEU A 114 -5.61 -2.07 8.38
CA LEU A 114 -5.10 -3.33 8.92
C LEU A 114 -4.34 -4.14 7.85
N GLY A 115 -4.84 -4.18 6.61
CA GLY A 115 -4.16 -4.76 5.45
C GLY A 115 -2.81 -4.12 5.14
N LEU A 116 -2.74 -2.79 5.22
CA LEU A 116 -1.51 -2.03 5.04
C LEU A 116 -0.50 -2.24 6.18
N TRP A 117 -0.99 -2.40 7.41
CA TRP A 117 -0.18 -2.66 8.59
C TRP A 117 0.39 -4.09 8.61
N GLN A 118 -0.45 -5.09 8.36
CA GLN A 118 -0.08 -6.51 8.37
C GLN A 118 0.49 -7.00 7.03
N HIS A 119 0.60 -6.11 6.03
CA HIS A 119 1.04 -6.42 4.66
C HIS A 119 0.27 -7.58 4.01
N LYS A 120 -1.04 -7.69 4.29
CA LYS A 120 -1.90 -8.77 3.78
C LYS A 120 -2.71 -8.30 2.58
N PRO A 121 -2.49 -8.86 1.37
CA PRO A 121 -3.12 -8.39 0.13
C PRO A 121 -4.64 -8.59 0.11
N ASN A 122 -5.16 -9.60 0.81
CA ASN A 122 -6.59 -9.94 0.77
C ASN A 122 -7.46 -8.91 1.50
N TYR A 123 -6.91 -8.16 2.46
CA TYR A 123 -7.63 -7.11 3.17
C TYR A 123 -7.82 -5.83 2.34
N LEU A 124 -7.19 -5.70 1.17
CA LEU A 124 -7.40 -4.57 0.27
C LEU A 124 -8.69 -4.70 -0.56
N ILE A 125 -9.19 -5.93 -0.72
CA ILE A 125 -10.32 -6.24 -1.61
C ILE A 125 -11.66 -5.69 -1.07
N PRO A 126 -12.02 -5.88 0.21
CA PRO A 126 -13.29 -5.37 0.74
C PRO A 126 -13.43 -3.85 0.59
N PHE A 127 -12.34 -3.12 0.78
CA PHE A 127 -12.31 -1.67 0.56
C PHE A 127 -12.54 -1.29 -0.91
N ALA A 128 -11.83 -1.93 -1.84
CA ALA A 128 -12.00 -1.63 -3.27
C ALA A 128 -13.45 -1.89 -3.74
N ILE A 129 -14.06 -2.99 -3.27
CA ILE A 129 -15.46 -3.32 -3.58
C ILE A 129 -16.40 -2.28 -2.96
N SER A 130 -16.24 -1.99 -1.66
CA SER A 130 -17.10 -1.02 -0.97
C SER A 130 -17.02 0.37 -1.58
N GLN A 131 -15.82 0.85 -1.95
CA GLN A 131 -15.69 2.16 -2.57
C GLN A 131 -16.33 2.22 -3.97
N THR A 132 -16.23 1.13 -4.74
CA THR A 132 -16.82 1.09 -6.09
C THR A 132 -18.35 1.00 -6.05
N VAL A 133 -18.92 0.32 -5.05
CA VAL A 133 -20.38 0.12 -4.95
C VAL A 133 -21.02 1.18 -4.07
N CYS A 134 -20.72 1.16 -2.76
CA CYS A 134 -21.30 2.06 -1.78
C CYS A 134 -20.74 3.48 -1.94
N GLY A 135 -19.43 3.61 -2.14
CA GLY A 135 -18.77 4.90 -2.28
C GLY A 135 -19.26 5.67 -3.50
N THR A 136 -19.27 5.05 -4.67
CA THR A 136 -19.78 5.69 -5.90
C THR A 136 -21.22 6.18 -5.76
N PHE A 137 -22.11 5.40 -5.16
CA PHE A 137 -23.47 5.86 -4.91
C PHE A 137 -23.52 7.05 -3.93
N ALA A 138 -22.82 6.95 -2.79
CA ALA A 138 -22.81 8.00 -1.77
C ALA A 138 -22.18 9.29 -2.29
N ASP A 139 -21.09 9.19 -3.05
CA ASP A 139 -20.31 10.32 -3.57
C ASP A 139 -21.07 11.06 -4.64
N LEU A 140 -21.65 10.35 -5.63
CA LEU A 140 -22.45 10.96 -6.67
C LEU A 140 -23.72 11.60 -6.11
N SER A 141 -24.38 10.96 -5.13
CA SER A 141 -25.55 11.53 -4.46
C SER A 141 -25.19 12.82 -3.70
N THR A 142 -24.06 12.80 -2.99
CA THR A 142 -23.56 13.97 -2.24
C THR A 142 -23.17 15.09 -3.19
N LEU A 143 -22.47 14.75 -4.29
CA LEU A 143 -22.03 15.70 -5.31
C LEU A 143 -23.22 16.37 -6.01
N TYR A 144 -24.23 15.58 -6.41
CA TYR A 144 -25.47 16.10 -6.98
C TYR A 144 -26.13 17.10 -6.01
N THR A 145 -26.28 16.71 -4.74
CA THR A 145 -26.91 17.54 -3.71
C THR A 145 -26.14 18.85 -3.47
N MET A 146 -24.80 18.79 -3.53
CA MET A 146 -23.94 19.95 -3.36
C MET A 146 -23.97 20.90 -4.57
N ILE A 147 -23.97 20.35 -5.80
CA ILE A 147 -24.06 21.16 -7.02
C ILE A 147 -25.42 21.84 -7.12
N ASP A 148 -26.50 21.14 -6.76
CA ASP A 148 -27.85 21.70 -6.72
C ASP A 148 -27.92 22.91 -5.75
N ASP A 149 -27.35 22.79 -4.56
CA ASP A 149 -27.27 23.90 -3.60
C ASP A 149 -26.44 25.08 -4.13
N LEU A 150 -25.28 24.80 -4.71
CA LEU A 150 -24.39 25.83 -5.24
C LEU A 150 -25.02 26.55 -6.44
N SER A 151 -25.77 25.82 -7.26
CA SER A 151 -26.51 26.34 -8.41
C SER A 151 -27.64 27.25 -7.95
N ALA A 152 -28.45 26.78 -6.97
CA ALA A 152 -29.51 27.58 -6.37
C ALA A 152 -28.97 28.86 -5.69
N ALA A 153 -27.78 28.79 -5.09
CA ALA A 153 -27.09 29.93 -4.49
C ALA A 153 -26.38 30.85 -5.48
N LYS A 154 -26.40 30.55 -6.79
CA LYS A 154 -25.64 31.26 -7.85
C LYS A 154 -24.16 31.44 -7.48
N SER A 155 -23.56 30.38 -6.92
CA SER A 155 -22.18 30.41 -6.45
C SER A 155 -21.19 30.50 -7.61
N LYS A 156 -20.18 31.37 -7.47
CA LYS A 156 -19.06 31.50 -8.41
C LYS A 156 -18.08 30.31 -8.39
N VAL A 157 -18.30 29.34 -7.49
CA VAL A 157 -17.49 28.11 -7.39
C VAL A 157 -17.80 27.16 -8.56
N LEU A 158 -18.99 27.24 -9.14
CA LEU A 158 -19.36 26.45 -10.30
C LEU A 158 -18.66 26.97 -11.56
N LEU A 159 -18.19 26.03 -12.39
CA LEU A 159 -17.45 26.33 -13.62
C LEU A 159 -18.37 26.85 -14.73
N PHE A 160 -19.63 26.42 -14.72
CA PHE A 160 -20.64 26.77 -15.71
C PHE A 160 -21.90 27.29 -15.01
N ASP A 161 -22.73 28.03 -15.74
CA ASP A 161 -24.07 28.40 -15.26
C ASP A 161 -25.05 27.22 -15.36
N ASP A 162 -24.78 26.26 -16.24
CA ASP A 162 -25.60 25.07 -16.43
C ASP A 162 -25.27 23.99 -15.37
N MET A 163 -26.30 23.55 -14.64
CA MET A 163 -26.19 22.51 -13.62
C MET A 163 -25.71 21.18 -14.21
N VAL A 164 -26.21 20.83 -15.40
CA VAL A 164 -25.88 19.55 -16.04
C VAL A 164 -24.42 19.52 -16.45
N ALA A 165 -23.90 20.61 -17.03
CA ALA A 165 -22.48 20.75 -17.35
C ALA A 165 -21.57 20.60 -16.13
N ASN A 166 -21.89 21.26 -15.00
CA ASN A 166 -21.12 21.12 -13.76
C ASN A 166 -21.14 19.69 -13.22
N LEU A 167 -22.32 19.05 -13.22
CA LEU A 167 -22.46 17.66 -12.77
C LEU A 167 -21.65 16.71 -13.65
N LEU A 168 -21.69 16.88 -14.97
CA LEU A 168 -20.93 16.06 -15.91
C LEU A 168 -19.42 16.17 -15.67
N VAL A 169 -18.90 17.39 -15.50
CA VAL A 169 -17.47 17.62 -15.26
C VAL A 169 -17.02 17.02 -13.93
N MET A 170 -17.78 17.26 -12.86
CA MET A 170 -17.43 16.73 -11.54
C MET A 170 -17.57 15.21 -11.48
N ALA A 171 -18.58 14.62 -12.12
CA ALA A 171 -18.73 13.17 -12.22
C ALA A 171 -17.60 12.54 -13.05
N THR A 172 -17.15 13.20 -14.13
CA THR A 172 -16.02 12.73 -14.93
C THR A 172 -14.73 12.75 -14.11
N LEU A 173 -14.47 13.84 -13.39
CA LEU A 173 -13.33 13.94 -12.48
C LEU A 173 -13.38 12.86 -11.39
N TYR A 174 -14.55 12.60 -10.83
CA TYR A 174 -14.78 11.53 -9.86
C TYR A 174 -14.39 10.15 -10.42
N VAL A 175 -14.85 9.81 -11.63
CA VAL A 175 -14.51 8.53 -12.27
C VAL A 175 -13.00 8.39 -12.48
N VAL A 176 -12.32 9.45 -12.89
CA VAL A 176 -10.85 9.46 -13.04
C VAL A 176 -10.16 9.19 -11.69
N ILE A 177 -10.61 9.84 -10.62
CA ILE A 177 -10.08 9.63 -9.26
C ILE A 177 -10.33 8.20 -8.78
N LEU A 178 -11.53 7.65 -9.02
CA LEU A 178 -11.87 6.28 -8.66
C LEU A 178 -10.99 5.26 -9.40
N ILE A 179 -10.77 5.45 -10.70
CA ILE A 179 -9.87 4.60 -11.49
C ILE A 179 -8.44 4.68 -10.93
N ALA A 180 -7.95 5.88 -10.61
CA ALA A 180 -6.63 6.07 -10.02
C ALA A 180 -6.50 5.37 -8.67
N LEU A 181 -7.51 5.47 -7.80
CA LEU A 181 -7.57 4.77 -6.53
C LEU A 181 -7.50 3.25 -6.72
N LEU A 182 -8.35 2.69 -7.59
CA LEU A 182 -8.37 1.25 -7.87
C LEU A 182 -7.03 0.76 -8.44
N TRP A 183 -6.39 1.57 -9.28
CA TRP A 183 -5.06 1.28 -9.82
C TRP A 183 -3.99 1.26 -8.72
N VAL A 184 -3.98 2.24 -7.82
CA VAL A 184 -3.06 2.30 -6.67
C VAL A 184 -3.25 1.09 -5.74
N VAL A 185 -4.50 0.76 -5.41
CA VAL A 185 -4.83 -0.41 -4.57
C VAL A 185 -4.36 -1.71 -5.24
N ARG A 186 -4.60 -1.86 -6.55
CA ARG A 186 -4.14 -3.02 -7.33
C ARG A 186 -2.62 -3.16 -7.28
N ARG A 187 -1.88 -2.07 -7.46
CA ARG A 187 -0.41 -2.09 -7.40
C ARG A 187 0.09 -2.44 -6.00
N CYS A 188 -0.53 -1.92 -4.95
CA CYS A 188 -0.19 -2.29 -3.57
C CYS A 188 -0.47 -3.77 -3.27
N ARG A 189 -1.55 -4.32 -3.81
CA ARG A 189 -1.84 -5.76 -3.70
C ARG A 189 -0.74 -6.61 -4.35
N ILE A 190 -0.33 -6.26 -5.57
CA ILE A 190 0.76 -6.96 -6.28
C ILE A 190 2.07 -6.88 -5.48
N TYR A 191 2.38 -5.71 -4.93
CA TYR A 191 3.55 -5.51 -4.06
C TYR A 191 3.52 -6.45 -2.84
N PHE A 192 2.40 -6.51 -2.11
CA PHE A 192 2.29 -7.39 -0.94
C PHE A 192 2.39 -8.88 -1.31
N GLN A 193 1.80 -9.30 -2.44
CA GLN A 193 1.93 -10.68 -2.91
C GLN A 193 3.38 -11.04 -3.26
N ALA A 194 4.09 -10.16 -3.96
CA ALA A 194 5.50 -10.38 -4.28
C ALA A 194 6.36 -10.42 -3.02
N ARG A 195 6.09 -9.52 -2.06
CA ARG A 195 6.79 -9.49 -0.77
C ARG A 195 6.60 -10.79 0.01
N GLN A 196 5.37 -11.29 0.11
CA GLN A 196 5.07 -12.54 0.82
C GLN A 196 5.81 -13.73 0.20
N LYS A 197 5.78 -13.87 -1.13
CA LYS A 197 6.52 -14.93 -1.83
C LYS A 197 8.02 -14.90 -1.54
N HIS A 198 8.60 -13.70 -1.53
CA HIS A 198 10.02 -13.54 -1.23
C HIS A 198 10.34 -13.86 0.25
N GLU A 199 9.52 -13.41 1.20
CA GLU A 199 9.69 -13.75 2.61
C GLU A 199 9.55 -15.26 2.87
N GLU A 200 8.64 -15.95 2.17
CA GLU A 200 8.48 -17.40 2.21
C GLU A 200 9.72 -18.12 1.66
N GLN A 201 10.25 -17.69 0.52
CA GLN A 201 11.48 -18.25 -0.05
C GLN A 201 12.67 -18.10 0.91
N ARG A 202 12.86 -16.91 1.51
CA ARG A 202 13.94 -16.69 2.48
C ARG A 202 13.80 -17.54 3.73
N ARG A 203 12.58 -17.86 4.16
CA ARG A 203 12.36 -18.77 5.30
C ARG A 203 12.77 -20.19 4.95
N ARG A 204 12.39 -20.69 3.77
CA ARG A 204 12.78 -22.04 3.30
C ARG A 204 14.29 -22.21 3.21
N VAL A 205 14.99 -21.25 2.60
CA VAL A 205 16.47 -21.29 2.50
C VAL A 205 17.11 -21.33 3.89
N LYS A 206 16.63 -20.51 4.85
CA LYS A 206 17.13 -20.53 6.23
C LYS A 206 16.84 -21.83 6.97
N GLU A 207 15.71 -22.47 6.69
CA GLU A 207 15.36 -23.77 7.27
C GLU A 207 16.25 -24.89 6.71
N GLU A 208 16.52 -24.86 5.39
CA GLU A 208 17.44 -25.78 4.72
C GLU A 208 18.89 -25.61 5.23
N GLU A 209 19.38 -24.37 5.37
CA GLU A 209 20.69 -24.09 5.96
C GLU A 209 20.79 -24.61 7.41
N ARG A 210 19.77 -24.37 8.24
CA ARG A 210 19.74 -24.86 9.63
C ARG A 210 19.70 -26.38 9.69
N ALA A 211 18.93 -27.03 8.82
CA ALA A 211 18.87 -28.48 8.72
C ALA A 211 20.23 -29.06 8.30
N ALA A 212 20.88 -28.48 7.28
CA ALA A 212 22.20 -28.88 6.82
C ALA A 212 23.28 -28.74 7.92
N VAL A 213 23.29 -27.60 8.64
CA VAL A 213 24.20 -27.37 9.77
C VAL A 213 23.96 -28.38 10.91
N SER A 214 22.70 -28.69 11.22
CA SER A 214 22.36 -29.68 12.25
C SER A 214 22.79 -31.10 11.87
N ALA A 215 22.63 -31.48 10.59
CA ALA A 215 23.05 -32.77 10.07
C ALA A 215 24.58 -32.92 10.06
N ALA A 216 25.30 -31.87 9.63
CA ALA A 216 26.76 -31.84 9.67
C ALA A 216 27.30 -31.98 11.10
N ARG A 217 26.69 -31.29 12.07
CA ARG A 217 27.06 -31.39 13.49
C ARG A 217 26.80 -32.78 14.07
N ALA A 218 25.70 -33.43 13.69
CA ALA A 218 25.40 -34.79 14.11
C ALA A 218 26.41 -35.81 13.54
N ALA A 219 26.83 -35.64 12.29
CA ALA A 219 27.83 -36.50 11.66
C ALA A 219 29.21 -36.38 12.33
N LEU A 220 29.63 -35.17 12.70
CA LEU A 220 30.89 -34.94 13.43
C LEU A 220 30.88 -35.60 14.81
N ASN A 221 29.81 -35.41 15.59
CA ASN A 221 29.69 -36.00 16.93
C ASN A 221 29.56 -37.54 16.88
N GLY A 222 28.97 -38.10 15.81
CA GLY A 222 28.91 -39.56 15.61
C GLY A 222 30.28 -40.18 15.37
N ASN A 223 31.16 -39.49 14.65
CA ASN A 223 32.53 -39.96 14.40
C ASN A 223 33.42 -39.93 15.65
N GLU A 224 33.22 -38.99 16.58
CA GLU A 224 33.97 -38.96 17.85
C GLU A 224 33.62 -40.15 18.78
N SER A 225 32.46 -40.78 18.62
CA SER A 225 32.05 -41.95 19.41
C SER A 225 32.61 -43.29 18.92
N LEU A 226 33.36 -43.28 17.81
CA LEU A 226 33.97 -44.46 17.17
C LEU A 226 35.49 -44.54 17.36
N ILE A 227 36.08 -43.63 18.14
CA ILE A 227 37.51 -43.61 18.54
C ILE A 227 37.60 -43.91 20.03
#